data_AF-A0A5N5XC27-F1
#
_entry.id   AF-A0A5N5XC27-F1
#
_cell.length_a   1.000
_cell.length_b   1.000
_cell.length_c   1.000
_cell.angle_alpha   90.00
_cell.angle_beta   90.00
_cell.angle_gamma   90.00
#
_symmetry.space_group_name_H-M   'P 1'
#
loop_
_entity.id
_entity.type
_entity.pdbx_description
1 polymer ?
#
loop_
_entity_poly.entity_id
_entity_poly.type
_entity_poly.pdbx_seq_one_letter_code
_entity_poly.pdbx_strand_id
1 'polypeptide(L)'
;MSRLISTGRILGGTAVLFSLILILIVFVNPPQTRILHSSSPQSAHPKHNLSSPWNGNDVRCNVFGDTSHIQVVVKTGTNIIYDKLPTQLLTALRCCSDPLIFADSDQEIGPYQVYDVLANVNETIKATHPDFEYYRTIKQYLESGRDIRLLRESSRKAAWDLDKYKFIHMLVQTWERRPGRDWYVFVEADTYLFWGNLVHWLARMDPSQPHYLGSAATFNSEKFAHGGSGVILSREAMARVLDGDAGLAERYDERMHQEIYGDYMFMKALQEKGVALSNKWPMMQGEKQNTLPFGPGPDSGARHGCQPLVTMHKVTPMDVNAMWNYEQRRARPEEPLLIRELYEPFMGGQNLTSERDDWYNLSDDLMLRAPGAQGERQKSPEEMTAVEKEAYRSFEQCGKACKEHPKCFQYVYQDQTCGLSFSYRLGYRKDPEDNEQPYKSGWIMAKIEKDRKDHPCHSPEWL
;
A
#
# COMPACT_ATOMS: atom_id res chain seq x y z
N MET A 1 -15.32 -54.86 -67.88
CA MET A 1 -15.08 -54.22 -66.56
C MET A 1 -13.75 -53.47 -66.68
N SER A 2 -13.75 -52.13 -66.87
CA SER A 2 -13.29 -51.09 -65.90
C SER A 2 -11.95 -51.43 -65.20
N ARG A 3 -10.93 -50.58 -65.05
CA ARG A 3 -10.81 -49.10 -65.05
C ARG A 3 -9.30 -48.70 -65.01
N LEU A 4 -9.03 -47.49 -65.50
CA LEU A 4 -7.91 -46.54 -65.30
C LEU A 4 -6.79 -46.84 -64.28
N ILE A 5 -5.51 -46.72 -64.70
CA ILE A 5 -4.43 -46.02 -63.96
C ILE A 5 -3.42 -45.41 -64.98
N SER A 6 -3.56 -44.12 -65.31
CA SER A 6 -2.52 -43.32 -65.97
C SER A 6 -2.74 -41.83 -65.68
N THR A 7 -2.40 -41.38 -64.46
CA THR A 7 -2.46 -39.95 -64.07
C THR A 7 -1.51 -39.63 -62.89
N GLY A 8 -0.31 -40.22 -62.84
CA GLY A 8 0.63 -40.01 -61.72
C GLY A 8 1.83 -39.09 -62.00
N ARG A 9 2.20 -38.85 -63.26
CA ARG A 9 3.47 -38.17 -63.61
C ARG A 9 3.33 -36.78 -64.25
N ILE A 10 2.13 -36.36 -64.62
CA ILE A 10 1.90 -35.03 -65.25
C ILE A 10 1.51 -33.97 -64.21
N LEU A 11 0.89 -34.35 -63.08
CA LEU A 11 0.49 -33.39 -62.02
C LEU A 11 1.66 -32.88 -61.15
N GLY A 12 2.75 -33.64 -61.02
CA GLY A 12 3.90 -33.21 -60.22
C GLY A 12 4.72 -32.09 -60.88
N GLY A 13 4.84 -32.12 -62.22
CA GLY A 13 5.60 -31.12 -62.97
C GLY A 13 4.91 -29.75 -63.06
N THR A 14 3.58 -29.73 -63.14
CA THR A 14 2.81 -28.48 -63.24
C THR A 14 2.75 -27.71 -61.91
N ALA A 15 2.67 -28.40 -60.78
CA ALA A 15 2.66 -27.77 -59.45
C ALA A 15 3.99 -27.09 -59.08
N VAL A 16 5.13 -27.69 -59.48
CA VAL A 16 6.45 -27.11 -59.25
C VAL A 16 6.68 -25.88 -60.16
N LEU A 17 6.23 -25.94 -61.42
CA LEU A 17 6.35 -24.80 -62.33
C LEU A 17 5.50 -23.60 -61.87
N PHE A 18 4.28 -23.83 -61.39
CA PHE A 18 3.43 -22.78 -60.83
C PHE A 18 4.02 -22.16 -59.56
N SER A 19 4.64 -22.96 -58.69
CA SER A 19 5.27 -22.45 -57.46
C SER A 19 6.49 -21.58 -57.75
N LEU A 20 7.31 -21.97 -58.73
CA LEU A 20 8.47 -21.17 -59.16
C LEU A 20 8.05 -19.86 -59.84
N ILE A 21 6.98 -19.88 -60.65
CA ILE A 21 6.43 -18.67 -61.28
C ILE A 21 5.84 -17.73 -60.23
N LEU A 22 5.13 -18.24 -59.21
CA LEU A 22 4.58 -17.41 -58.13
C LEU A 22 5.68 -16.72 -57.33
N ILE A 23 6.76 -17.44 -57.01
CA ILE A 23 7.92 -16.88 -56.29
C ILE A 23 8.59 -15.79 -57.15
N LEU A 24 8.76 -16.02 -58.45
CA LEU A 24 9.34 -15.02 -59.36
C LEU A 24 8.46 -13.75 -59.48
N ILE A 25 7.13 -13.89 -59.50
CA ILE A 25 6.20 -12.75 -59.52
C ILE A 25 6.31 -11.92 -58.24
N VAL A 26 6.44 -12.56 -57.07
CA VAL A 26 6.60 -11.87 -55.78
C VAL A 26 7.95 -11.16 -55.66
N PHE A 27 9.02 -11.74 -56.25
CA PHE A 27 10.35 -11.11 -56.25
C PHE A 27 10.49 -9.96 -57.26
N VAL A 28 9.82 -10.04 -58.42
CA VAL A 28 9.86 -8.98 -59.46
C VAL A 28 8.89 -7.84 -59.14
N ASN A 29 7.78 -8.12 -58.45
CA ASN A 29 6.81 -7.13 -57.97
C ASN A 29 6.60 -7.29 -56.45
N PRO A 30 7.54 -6.83 -55.61
CA PRO A 30 7.32 -6.84 -54.18
C PRO A 30 6.06 -6.03 -53.87
N PRO A 31 5.11 -6.56 -53.07
CA PRO A 31 3.93 -5.80 -52.71
C PRO A 31 4.40 -4.55 -51.97
N GLN A 32 4.10 -3.37 -52.52
CA GLN A 32 4.23 -2.11 -51.81
C GLN A 32 3.25 -2.16 -50.64
N THR A 33 3.70 -2.64 -49.49
CA THR A 33 3.06 -2.32 -48.22
C THR A 33 3.19 -0.81 -48.06
N ARG A 34 2.13 -0.10 -48.42
CA ARG A 34 1.93 1.26 -47.92
C ARG A 34 1.88 1.15 -46.41
N ILE A 35 3.02 1.40 -45.77
CA ILE A 35 3.06 1.79 -44.37
C ILE A 35 2.26 3.08 -44.32
N LEU A 36 0.99 2.96 -43.95
CA LEU A 36 0.24 4.09 -43.41
C LEU A 36 1.00 4.46 -42.13
N HIS A 37 1.88 5.44 -42.22
CA HIS A 37 2.29 6.22 -41.07
C HIS A 37 1.02 6.85 -40.52
N SER A 38 0.35 6.13 -39.61
CA SER A 38 -0.54 6.72 -38.64
C SER A 38 0.33 7.60 -37.76
N SER A 39 0.52 8.84 -38.20
CA SER A 39 0.77 9.92 -37.27
C SER A 39 -0.43 9.93 -36.34
N SER A 40 -0.31 9.28 -35.17
CA SER A 40 -1.29 9.46 -34.10
C SER A 40 -1.50 10.96 -33.94
N PRO A 41 -2.71 11.48 -34.20
CA PRO A 41 -3.00 12.83 -33.77
C PRO A 41 -2.79 12.81 -32.26
N GLN A 42 -1.97 13.72 -31.73
CA GLN A 42 -2.11 14.11 -30.34
C GLN A 42 -3.59 14.45 -30.17
N SER A 43 -4.32 13.54 -29.52
CA SER A 43 -5.66 13.83 -29.06
C SER A 43 -5.50 15.04 -28.17
N ALA A 44 -5.97 16.20 -28.66
CA ALA A 44 -6.24 17.33 -27.81
C ALA A 44 -7.32 16.82 -26.85
N HIS A 45 -6.90 16.28 -25.70
CA HIS A 45 -7.81 15.91 -24.65
C HIS A 45 -8.70 17.12 -24.42
N PRO A 46 -10.04 16.97 -24.50
CA PRO A 46 -10.92 18.06 -24.17
C PRO A 46 -10.51 18.49 -22.76
N LYS A 47 -10.11 19.76 -22.61
CA LYS A 47 -9.96 20.39 -21.31
C LYS A 47 -11.35 20.38 -20.70
N HIS A 48 -11.74 19.27 -20.08
CA HIS A 48 -12.78 19.30 -19.08
C HIS A 48 -12.25 20.29 -18.05
N ASN A 49 -12.84 21.49 -18.05
CA ASN A 49 -12.73 22.37 -16.92
C ASN A 49 -13.08 21.51 -15.72
N LEU A 50 -12.09 21.15 -14.91
CA LEU A 50 -12.29 20.65 -13.56
C LEU A 50 -12.89 21.79 -12.75
N SER A 51 -14.13 22.18 -13.06
CA SER A 51 -15.05 22.58 -12.01
C SER A 51 -15.29 21.31 -11.20
N SER A 52 -14.35 21.03 -10.30
CA SER A 52 -14.49 20.02 -9.27
C SER A 52 -15.88 20.15 -8.66
N PRO A 53 -16.53 19.05 -8.27
CA PRO A 53 -17.62 19.14 -7.31
C PRO A 53 -16.99 19.52 -5.96
N TRP A 54 -16.51 20.76 -5.87
CA TRP A 54 -16.18 21.46 -4.63
C TRP A 54 -17.49 21.55 -3.87
N ASN A 55 -17.82 20.47 -3.20
CA ASN A 55 -18.89 20.44 -2.25
C ASN A 55 -18.25 20.99 -0.98
N GLY A 56 -18.36 22.31 -0.79
CA GLY A 56 -17.81 23.10 0.33
C GLY A 56 -18.36 22.72 1.71
N ASN A 57 -18.80 21.48 1.88
CA ASN A 57 -19.33 20.90 3.10
C ASN A 57 -18.35 19.93 3.78
N ASP A 58 -17.20 19.58 3.16
CA ASP A 58 -16.17 18.80 3.88
C ASP A 58 -15.40 19.73 4.83
N VAL A 59 -15.60 19.52 6.13
CA VAL A 59 -15.05 20.38 7.19
C VAL A 59 -13.52 20.46 7.14
N ARG A 60 -12.85 19.44 6.60
CA ARG A 60 -11.38 19.39 6.55
C ARG A 60 -10.80 20.25 5.44
N CYS A 61 -11.54 20.46 4.34
CA CYS A 61 -11.03 21.19 3.18
C CYS A 61 -11.12 22.71 3.38
N ASN A 62 -12.13 23.17 4.13
CA ASN A 62 -12.40 24.60 4.33
C ASN A 62 -11.55 25.22 5.45
N VAL A 63 -10.91 24.41 6.29
CA VAL A 63 -10.11 24.87 7.44
C VAL A 63 -8.79 25.50 6.99
N PHE A 64 -8.23 25.04 5.87
CA PHE A 64 -6.91 25.44 5.41
C PHE A 64 -7.01 26.41 4.22
N GLY A 65 -6.00 27.27 4.08
CA GLY A 65 -5.86 28.15 2.93
C GLY A 65 -5.45 27.40 1.67
N ASP A 66 -4.63 28.04 0.83
CA ASP A 66 -4.14 27.40 -0.40
C ASP A 66 -3.20 26.22 -0.10
N THR A 67 -3.63 25.02 -0.47
CA THR A 67 -2.88 23.76 -0.36
C THR A 67 -2.32 23.27 -1.70
N SER A 68 -2.34 24.11 -2.76
CA SER A 68 -1.90 23.74 -4.11
C SER A 68 -0.39 23.45 -4.22
N HIS A 69 0.38 23.81 -3.20
CA HIS A 69 1.81 23.50 -3.07
C HIS A 69 2.07 22.04 -2.63
N ILE A 70 1.02 21.28 -2.28
CA ILE A 70 1.10 19.86 -1.90
C ILE A 70 0.56 19.00 -3.06
N GLN A 71 1.41 18.14 -3.62
CA GLN A 71 1.01 17.15 -4.61
C GLN A 71 0.78 15.80 -3.96
N VAL A 72 -0.45 15.30 -4.01
CA VAL A 72 -0.75 13.91 -3.62
C VAL A 72 -0.62 13.00 -4.83
N VAL A 73 0.11 11.90 -4.65
CA VAL A 73 0.36 10.86 -5.63
C VAL A 73 -0.20 9.54 -5.10
N VAL A 74 -1.09 8.90 -5.86
CA VAL A 74 -1.77 7.68 -5.45
C VAL A 74 -1.30 6.52 -6.32
N LYS A 75 -0.69 5.50 -5.71
CA LYS A 75 -0.33 4.23 -6.35
C LYS A 75 -1.45 3.20 -6.15
N THR A 76 -1.76 2.43 -7.19
CA THR A 76 -2.68 1.28 -7.09
C THR A 76 -2.30 0.17 -8.08
N GLY A 77 -2.92 -1.00 -7.95
CA GLY A 77 -2.96 -2.03 -8.99
C GLY A 77 -4.27 -1.95 -9.78
N THR A 78 -4.24 -2.26 -11.08
CA THR A 78 -5.43 -2.25 -11.94
C THR A 78 -6.46 -3.27 -11.46
N ASN A 79 -6.02 -4.43 -10.95
CA ASN A 79 -6.93 -5.46 -10.45
C ASN A 79 -7.73 -5.03 -9.21
N ILE A 80 -7.24 -4.09 -8.38
CA ILE A 80 -7.89 -3.63 -7.15
C ILE A 80 -8.49 -2.22 -7.27
N ILE A 81 -8.29 -1.53 -8.40
CA ILE A 81 -8.55 -0.10 -8.50
C ILE A 81 -10.00 0.28 -8.19
N TYR A 82 -10.97 -0.48 -8.71
CA TYR A 82 -12.40 -0.23 -8.52
C TYR A 82 -12.89 -0.46 -7.08
N ASP A 83 -12.16 -1.24 -6.28
CA ASP A 83 -12.53 -1.49 -4.89
C ASP A 83 -11.98 -0.42 -3.95
N LYS A 84 -10.76 0.06 -4.24
CA LYS A 84 -9.99 0.89 -3.31
C LYS A 84 -10.11 2.37 -3.64
N LEU A 85 -9.88 2.76 -4.89
CA LEU A 85 -9.72 4.15 -5.28
C LEU A 85 -11.02 4.99 -5.19
N PRO A 86 -12.21 4.52 -5.64
CA PRO A 86 -13.41 5.34 -5.61
C PRO A 86 -13.78 5.85 -4.22
N THR A 87 -13.66 5.00 -3.20
CA THR A 87 -13.97 5.39 -1.82
C THR A 87 -13.04 6.49 -1.34
N GLN A 88 -11.75 6.41 -1.67
CA GLN A 88 -10.76 7.46 -1.33
C GLN A 88 -11.12 8.80 -1.98
N LEU A 89 -11.43 8.79 -3.29
CA LEU A 89 -11.81 9.99 -4.05
C LEU A 89 -13.10 10.63 -3.53
N LEU A 90 -14.05 9.81 -3.05
CA LEU A 90 -15.30 10.27 -2.45
C LEU A 90 -15.16 10.70 -0.97
N THR A 91 -14.00 10.49 -0.34
CA THR A 91 -13.78 10.74 1.09
C THR A 91 -12.42 11.38 1.37
N ALA A 92 -11.39 10.59 1.73
CA ALA A 92 -10.11 11.05 2.25
C ALA A 92 -9.40 12.03 1.31
N LEU A 93 -9.49 11.81 -0.01
CA LEU A 93 -8.80 12.60 -1.04
C LEU A 93 -9.65 13.75 -1.58
N ARG A 94 -10.84 14.02 -1.04
CA ARG A 94 -11.71 15.11 -1.54
C ARG A 94 -11.09 16.50 -1.43
N CYS A 95 -10.20 16.70 -0.46
CA CYS A 95 -9.49 17.97 -0.31
C CYS A 95 -8.31 18.11 -1.28
N CYS A 96 -7.93 17.03 -1.98
CA CYS A 96 -6.90 17.05 -3.00
C CYS A 96 -7.54 17.47 -4.34
N SER A 97 -7.20 18.66 -4.83
CA SER A 97 -7.81 19.18 -6.07
C SER A 97 -7.32 18.50 -7.36
N ASP A 98 -6.10 17.96 -7.35
CA ASP A 98 -5.43 17.38 -8.51
C ASP A 98 -4.56 16.18 -8.08
N PRO A 99 -5.17 15.07 -7.61
CA PRO A 99 -4.42 13.87 -7.27
C PRO A 99 -3.83 13.24 -8.54
N LEU A 100 -2.54 12.92 -8.50
CA LEU A 100 -1.87 12.20 -9.58
C LEU A 100 -1.97 10.70 -9.32
N ILE A 101 -2.67 9.96 -10.18
CA ILE A 101 -3.00 8.55 -9.92
C ILE A 101 -2.24 7.65 -10.89
N PHE A 102 -1.56 6.64 -10.35
CA PHE A 102 -0.74 5.69 -11.09
C PHE A 102 -1.19 4.25 -10.85
N ALA A 103 -1.30 3.49 -11.94
CA ALA A 103 -1.54 2.05 -11.94
C ALA A 103 -0.62 1.33 -12.94
N ASP A 104 -0.76 0.01 -13.04
CA ASP A 104 -0.13 -0.84 -14.06
C ASP A 104 -0.94 -0.89 -15.38
N SER A 105 -1.83 0.08 -15.60
CA SER A 105 -2.51 0.32 -16.86
C SER A 105 -3.04 1.76 -16.94
N ASP A 106 -3.25 2.25 -18.17
CA ASP A 106 -3.87 3.54 -18.45
C ASP A 106 -5.39 3.37 -18.49
N GLN A 107 -6.13 4.21 -17.76
CA GLN A 107 -7.58 4.21 -17.76
C GLN A 107 -8.16 5.51 -17.20
N GLU A 108 -9.46 5.72 -17.41
CA GLU A 108 -10.21 6.81 -16.79
C GLU A 108 -11.16 6.26 -15.72
N ILE A 109 -11.21 6.92 -14.55
CA ILE A 109 -12.20 6.64 -13.50
C ILE A 109 -12.97 7.92 -13.23
N GLY A 110 -14.18 8.02 -13.81
CA GLY A 110 -14.94 9.27 -13.75
C GLY A 110 -14.12 10.42 -14.35
N PRO A 111 -13.95 11.55 -13.65
CA PRO A 111 -13.14 12.68 -14.14
C PRO A 111 -11.62 12.52 -13.93
N TYR A 112 -11.17 11.39 -13.37
CA TYR A 112 -9.78 11.20 -12.98
C TYR A 112 -9.03 10.33 -13.99
N GLN A 113 -7.91 10.85 -14.50
CA GLN A 113 -6.96 10.08 -15.31
C GLN A 113 -6.10 9.20 -14.41
N VAL A 114 -5.99 7.91 -14.77
CA VAL A 114 -5.05 6.96 -14.18
C VAL A 114 -3.96 6.70 -15.21
N TYR A 115 -2.72 6.98 -14.85
CA TYR A 115 -1.58 6.80 -15.74
C TYR A 115 -0.96 5.42 -15.57
N ASP A 116 -0.65 4.79 -16.69
CA ASP A 116 0.20 3.59 -16.73
C ASP A 116 1.62 3.96 -16.33
N VAL A 117 1.99 3.67 -15.09
CA VAL A 117 3.31 4.01 -14.57
C VAL A 117 4.41 3.15 -15.20
N LEU A 118 4.05 1.99 -15.77
CA LEU A 118 4.99 1.04 -16.36
C LEU A 118 5.11 1.20 -17.87
N ALA A 119 4.39 2.16 -18.48
CA ALA A 119 4.41 2.39 -19.92
C ALA A 119 5.82 2.64 -20.48
N ASN A 120 6.70 3.29 -19.70
CA ASN A 120 8.05 3.69 -20.13
C ASN A 120 9.15 2.75 -19.64
N VAL A 121 8.82 1.60 -19.05
CA VAL A 121 9.82 0.54 -18.78
C VAL A 121 10.43 0.08 -20.10
N ASN A 122 11.71 -0.30 -20.09
CA ASN A 122 12.41 -0.83 -21.26
C ASN A 122 11.58 -1.88 -22.02
N GLU A 123 11.42 -1.69 -23.34
CA GLU A 123 10.57 -2.56 -24.18
C GLU A 123 10.99 -4.02 -24.15
N THR A 124 12.29 -4.31 -24.05
CA THR A 124 12.80 -5.69 -23.96
C THR A 124 12.37 -6.33 -22.65
N ILE A 125 12.46 -5.60 -21.53
CA ILE A 125 12.02 -6.08 -20.22
C ILE A 125 10.51 -6.33 -20.23
N LYS A 126 9.71 -5.36 -20.70
CA LYS A 126 8.25 -5.52 -20.83
C LYS A 126 7.85 -6.71 -21.69
N ALA A 127 8.59 -6.98 -22.75
CA ALA A 127 8.30 -8.08 -23.67
C ALA A 127 8.73 -9.45 -23.13
N THR A 128 9.85 -9.53 -22.42
CA THR A 128 10.53 -10.82 -22.17
C THR A 128 10.67 -11.20 -20.70
N HIS A 129 10.70 -10.23 -19.78
CA HIS A 129 10.93 -10.53 -18.37
C HIS A 129 9.71 -11.24 -17.75
N PRO A 130 9.91 -12.27 -16.88
CA PRO A 130 8.83 -13.00 -16.22
C PRO A 130 7.93 -12.10 -15.37
N ASP A 131 8.50 -11.14 -14.62
CA ASP A 131 7.70 -10.20 -13.79
C ASP A 131 6.67 -9.41 -14.63
N PHE A 132 6.97 -9.17 -15.91
CA PHE A 132 6.06 -8.49 -16.85
C PHE A 132 5.04 -9.40 -17.53
N GLU A 133 5.03 -10.70 -17.24
CA GLU A 133 3.94 -11.60 -17.69
C GLU A 133 2.59 -11.14 -17.13
N TYR A 134 2.57 -10.66 -15.89
CA TYR A 134 1.36 -10.12 -15.30
C TYR A 134 0.91 -8.83 -15.98
N TYR A 135 1.84 -7.94 -16.33
CA TYR A 135 1.53 -6.73 -17.10
C TYR A 135 0.91 -7.05 -18.47
N ARG A 136 1.47 -8.02 -19.20
CA ARG A 136 0.90 -8.49 -20.48
C ARG A 136 -0.49 -9.10 -20.28
N THR A 137 -0.69 -9.83 -19.18
CA THR A 137 -1.99 -10.39 -18.81
C THR A 137 -3.02 -9.29 -18.53
N ILE A 138 -2.65 -8.23 -17.80
CA ILE A 138 -3.53 -7.06 -17.57
C ILE A 138 -3.96 -6.47 -18.92
N LYS A 139 -3.02 -6.22 -19.85
CA LYS A 139 -3.34 -5.70 -21.18
C LYS A 139 -4.33 -6.60 -21.93
N GLN A 140 -4.12 -7.91 -21.94
CA GLN A 140 -5.05 -8.86 -22.58
C GLN A 140 -6.45 -8.85 -21.95
N TYR A 141 -6.55 -8.73 -20.62
CA TYR A 141 -7.84 -8.63 -19.94
C TYR A 141 -8.59 -7.36 -20.34
N LEU A 142 -7.89 -6.22 -20.38
CA LEU A 142 -8.48 -4.94 -20.77
C LEU A 142 -8.90 -4.94 -22.24
N GLU A 143 -8.05 -5.41 -23.15
CA GLU A 143 -8.33 -5.49 -24.59
C GLU A 143 -9.53 -6.42 -24.89
N SER A 144 -9.72 -7.47 -24.10
CA SER A 144 -10.83 -8.41 -24.25
C SER A 144 -12.08 -8.04 -23.45
N GLY A 145 -12.07 -6.92 -22.72
CA GLY A 145 -13.18 -6.47 -21.88
C GLY A 145 -13.50 -7.42 -20.71
N ARG A 146 -12.54 -8.25 -20.29
CA ARG A 146 -12.70 -9.16 -19.14
C ARG A 146 -12.61 -8.39 -17.84
N ASP A 147 -13.34 -8.89 -16.85
CA ASP A 147 -13.27 -8.33 -15.50
C ASP A 147 -11.88 -8.56 -14.89
N ILE A 148 -11.12 -7.47 -14.75
CA ILE A 148 -9.76 -7.49 -14.22
C ILE A 148 -9.69 -7.98 -12.76
N ARG A 149 -10.80 -7.91 -12.02
CA ARG A 149 -10.87 -8.34 -10.60
C ARG A 149 -10.66 -9.84 -10.45
N LEU A 150 -10.90 -10.62 -11.51
CA LEU A 150 -10.68 -12.07 -11.52
C LEU A 150 -9.20 -12.46 -11.35
N LEU A 151 -8.27 -11.53 -11.54
CA LEU A 151 -6.83 -11.76 -11.34
C LEU A 151 -6.37 -11.67 -9.88
N ARG A 152 -7.22 -11.25 -8.94
CA ARG A 152 -6.79 -10.97 -7.56
C ARG A 152 -6.30 -12.19 -6.81
N GLU A 153 -7.05 -13.29 -6.92
CA GLU A 153 -6.76 -14.52 -6.18
C GLU A 153 -5.65 -15.32 -6.85
N SER A 154 -5.69 -15.42 -8.17
CA SER A 154 -4.78 -16.25 -8.97
C SER A 154 -3.41 -15.60 -9.23
N SER A 155 -3.29 -14.28 -9.11
CA SER A 155 -2.06 -13.55 -9.49
C SER A 155 -1.45 -12.72 -8.37
N ARG A 156 -1.76 -12.99 -7.10
CA ARG A 156 -1.25 -12.20 -5.96
C ARG A 156 0.28 -12.04 -5.97
N LYS A 157 1.02 -13.14 -6.19
CA LYS A 157 2.49 -13.10 -6.27
C LYS A 157 2.96 -12.30 -7.48
N ALA A 158 2.41 -12.57 -8.66
CA ALA A 158 2.81 -11.90 -9.89
C ALA A 158 2.51 -10.38 -9.86
N ALA A 159 1.40 -9.99 -9.22
CA ALA A 159 1.08 -8.59 -8.96
C ALA A 159 2.12 -7.93 -8.05
N TRP A 160 2.57 -8.61 -7.00
CA TRP A 160 3.63 -8.13 -6.11
C TRP A 160 4.98 -8.01 -6.84
N ASP A 161 5.36 -9.05 -7.61
CA ASP A 161 6.62 -9.05 -8.36
C ASP A 161 6.67 -7.91 -9.40
N LEU A 162 5.53 -7.55 -10.01
CA LEU A 162 5.43 -6.41 -10.92
C LEU A 162 5.43 -5.05 -10.19
N ASP A 163 4.80 -4.96 -9.02
CA ASP A 163 4.58 -3.69 -8.30
C ASP A 163 5.88 -2.97 -7.95
N LYS A 164 6.97 -3.72 -7.73
CA LYS A 164 8.29 -3.17 -7.39
C LYS A 164 8.82 -2.16 -8.44
N TYR A 165 8.47 -2.33 -9.72
CA TYR A 165 8.90 -1.43 -10.80
C TYR A 165 8.20 -0.07 -10.76
N LYS A 166 7.05 0.05 -10.09
CA LYS A 166 6.26 1.28 -10.09
C LYS A 166 6.94 2.43 -9.35
N PHE A 167 7.77 2.15 -8.34
CA PHE A 167 8.28 3.16 -7.41
C PHE A 167 9.17 4.23 -8.08
N ILE A 168 10.19 3.83 -8.84
CA ILE A 168 11.09 4.77 -9.52
C ILE A 168 10.39 5.46 -10.68
N HIS A 169 9.59 4.72 -11.46
CA HIS A 169 8.82 5.32 -12.55
C HIS A 169 7.79 6.33 -12.03
N MET A 170 7.13 6.06 -10.91
CA MET A 170 6.23 7.00 -10.25
C MET A 170 6.97 8.26 -9.80
N LEU A 171 8.18 8.12 -9.25
CA LEU A 171 9.03 9.25 -8.85
C LEU A 171 9.34 10.17 -10.05
N VAL A 172 9.83 9.58 -11.15
CA VAL A 172 10.18 10.30 -12.39
C VAL A 172 8.95 10.98 -12.99
N GLN A 173 7.88 10.21 -13.25
CA GLN A 173 6.68 10.73 -13.89
C GLN A 173 5.97 11.78 -13.05
N THR A 174 6.05 11.69 -11.72
CA THR A 174 5.50 12.73 -10.82
C THR A 174 6.18 14.06 -11.05
N TRP A 175 7.51 14.09 -11.10
CA TRP A 175 8.28 15.31 -11.29
C TRP A 175 8.06 15.92 -12.67
N GLU A 176 8.02 15.09 -13.71
CA GLU A 176 7.73 15.54 -15.08
C GLU A 176 6.33 16.18 -15.21
N ARG A 177 5.33 15.57 -14.57
CA ARG A 177 3.93 15.99 -14.71
C ARG A 177 3.56 17.15 -13.80
N ARG A 178 4.20 17.25 -12.64
CA ARG A 178 3.88 18.21 -11.57
C ARG A 178 5.17 18.77 -10.95
N PRO A 179 6.06 19.42 -11.72
CA PRO A 179 7.30 19.96 -11.19
C PRO A 179 7.05 21.14 -10.25
N GLY A 180 8.00 21.41 -9.35
CA GLY A 180 8.04 22.65 -8.57
C GLY A 180 7.03 22.75 -7.42
N ARG A 181 6.35 21.66 -7.04
CA ARG A 181 5.52 21.61 -5.83
C ARG A 181 6.43 21.54 -4.60
N ASP A 182 6.01 22.13 -3.49
CA ASP A 182 6.81 22.14 -2.27
C ASP A 182 6.90 20.74 -1.63
N TRP A 183 5.81 19.98 -1.73
CA TRP A 183 5.70 18.65 -1.12
C TRP A 183 5.05 17.65 -2.07
N TYR A 184 5.58 16.43 -2.06
CA TYR A 184 5.10 15.27 -2.81
C TYR A 184 4.76 14.15 -1.85
N VAL A 185 3.49 13.78 -1.79
CA VAL A 185 2.92 12.84 -0.81
C VAL A 185 2.46 11.59 -1.54
N PHE A 186 3.27 10.55 -1.49
CA PHE A 186 3.00 9.25 -2.11
C PHE A 186 2.23 8.38 -1.12
N VAL A 187 1.05 7.92 -1.54
CA VAL A 187 0.18 7.01 -0.77
C VAL A 187 -0.35 5.90 -1.68
N GLU A 188 -0.78 4.78 -1.10
CA GLU A 188 -1.47 3.72 -1.84
C GLU A 188 -2.99 3.87 -1.76
N ALA A 189 -3.73 3.27 -2.69
CA ALA A 189 -5.20 3.36 -2.70
C ALA A 189 -5.87 2.73 -1.45
N ASP A 190 -5.17 1.91 -0.68
CA ASP A 190 -5.59 1.41 0.64
C ASP A 190 -4.83 2.07 1.80
N THR A 191 -4.42 3.32 1.61
CA THR A 191 -3.84 4.20 2.64
C THR A 191 -4.79 5.37 2.90
N TYR A 192 -5.23 5.55 4.14
CA TYR A 192 -6.03 6.71 4.54
C TYR A 192 -5.09 7.88 4.85
N LEU A 193 -5.32 9.03 4.21
CA LEU A 193 -4.56 10.27 4.44
C LEU A 193 -5.36 11.25 5.29
N PHE A 194 -4.86 11.59 6.47
CA PHE A 194 -5.47 12.60 7.33
C PHE A 194 -5.05 13.98 6.86
N TRP A 195 -5.83 14.53 5.93
CA TRP A 195 -5.52 15.78 5.23
C TRP A 195 -5.18 16.92 6.18
N GLY A 196 -5.99 17.14 7.22
CA GLY A 196 -5.75 18.26 8.14
C GLY A 196 -4.45 18.11 8.92
N ASN A 197 -4.10 16.89 9.33
CA ASN A 197 -2.84 16.62 10.01
C ASN A 197 -1.64 16.81 9.08
N LEU A 198 -1.75 16.34 7.82
CA LEU A 198 -0.74 16.55 6.81
C LEU A 198 -0.45 18.04 6.61
N VAL A 199 -1.48 18.86 6.37
CA VAL A 199 -1.30 20.29 6.10
C VAL A 199 -0.67 21.00 7.31
N HIS A 200 -1.14 20.72 8.53
CA HIS A 200 -0.51 21.23 9.75
C HIS A 200 0.96 20.83 9.83
N TRP A 201 1.28 19.57 9.56
CA TRP A 201 2.63 19.07 9.70
C TRP A 201 3.59 19.72 8.71
N LEU A 202 3.22 19.77 7.42
CA LEU A 202 4.07 20.31 6.37
C LEU A 202 4.35 21.81 6.54
N ALA A 203 3.40 22.57 7.11
CA ALA A 203 3.59 23.98 7.44
C ALA A 203 4.70 24.25 8.49
N ARG A 204 5.21 23.20 9.16
CA ARG A 204 6.27 23.30 10.18
C ARG A 204 7.67 23.00 9.65
N MET A 205 7.79 22.66 8.36
CA MET A 205 9.04 22.25 7.73
C MET A 205 9.35 23.12 6.51
N ASP A 206 10.63 23.20 6.15
CA ASP A 206 11.10 23.98 5.01
C ASP A 206 11.26 23.07 3.77
N PRO A 207 10.44 23.23 2.72
CA PRO A 207 10.51 22.39 1.51
C PRO A 207 11.80 22.60 0.69
N SER A 208 12.62 23.60 1.02
CA SER A 208 13.96 23.79 0.44
C SER A 208 15.03 22.88 1.06
N GLN A 209 14.70 22.15 2.13
CA GLN A 209 15.57 21.13 2.72
C GLN A 209 15.20 19.74 2.18
N PRO A 210 16.17 18.81 2.03
CA PRO A 210 15.98 17.51 1.40
C PRO A 210 15.26 16.51 2.33
N HIS A 211 13.98 16.77 2.60
CA HIS A 211 13.15 15.88 3.42
C HIS A 211 12.75 14.61 2.65
N TYR A 212 13.05 13.45 3.26
CA TYR A 212 12.47 12.15 2.95
C TYR A 212 11.85 11.58 4.23
N LEU A 213 10.52 11.64 4.31
CA LEU A 213 9.76 11.31 5.51
C LEU A 213 8.96 10.02 5.29
N GLY A 214 8.98 9.11 6.26
CA GLY A 214 8.20 7.87 6.19
C GLY A 214 8.33 7.00 7.43
N SER A 215 7.54 5.93 7.49
CA SER A 215 7.65 4.91 8.54
C SER A 215 8.78 3.94 8.21
N ALA A 216 9.80 3.83 9.05
CA ALA A 216 10.94 2.97 8.76
C ALA A 216 10.58 1.47 8.78
N ALA A 217 10.88 0.78 7.67
CA ALA A 217 11.09 -0.67 7.59
C ALA A 217 12.59 -0.95 7.52
N THR A 218 13.01 -2.20 7.75
CA THR A 218 14.42 -2.62 7.71
C THR A 218 14.61 -3.81 6.78
N PHE A 219 15.58 -3.72 5.89
CA PHE A 219 16.01 -4.80 5.00
C PHE A 219 17.52 -4.66 4.79
N ASN A 220 18.26 -5.77 4.81
CA ASN A 220 19.73 -5.77 4.73
C ASN A 220 20.43 -4.78 5.69
N SER A 221 19.88 -4.63 6.91
CA SER A 221 20.33 -3.66 7.93
C SER A 221 20.21 -2.17 7.54
N GLU A 222 19.58 -1.87 6.40
CA GLU A 222 19.28 -0.51 5.97
C GLU A 222 17.81 -0.17 6.24
N LYS A 223 17.55 1.09 6.59
CA LYS A 223 16.20 1.59 6.84
C LYS A 223 15.66 2.32 5.61
N PHE A 224 14.43 2.02 5.25
CA PHE A 224 13.70 2.67 4.15
C PHE A 224 12.27 2.96 4.59
N ALA A 225 11.61 3.94 3.96
CA ALA A 225 10.21 4.19 4.23
C ALA A 225 9.36 3.04 3.65
N HIS A 226 8.56 2.40 4.50
CA HIS A 226 7.57 1.41 4.07
C HIS A 226 6.55 2.06 3.13
N GLY A 227 6.50 1.61 1.87
CA GLY A 227 5.72 2.25 0.81
C GLY A 227 4.23 2.38 1.12
N GLY A 228 3.64 1.33 1.72
CA GLY A 228 2.24 1.34 2.12
C GLY A 228 1.91 2.34 3.23
N SER A 229 2.84 2.63 4.14
CA SER A 229 2.64 3.67 5.17
C SER A 229 2.65 5.09 4.57
N GLY A 230 2.99 5.22 3.29
CA GLY A 230 3.18 6.47 2.59
C GLY A 230 4.60 7.01 2.72
N VAL A 231 4.95 7.86 1.77
CA VAL A 231 6.25 8.55 1.69
C VAL A 231 6.00 10.01 1.37
N ILE A 232 6.71 10.92 2.05
CA ILE A 232 6.67 12.35 1.73
C ILE A 232 8.07 12.83 1.36
N LEU A 233 8.16 13.46 0.19
CA LEU A 233 9.37 14.11 -0.31
C LEU A 233 9.14 15.63 -0.41
N SER A 234 10.15 16.39 -0.01
CA SER A 234 10.22 17.82 -0.31
C SER A 234 10.57 18.08 -1.78
N ARG A 235 10.33 19.30 -2.25
CA ARG A 235 10.81 19.79 -3.55
C ARG A 235 12.31 19.58 -3.73
N GLU A 236 13.10 19.92 -2.70
CA GLU A 236 14.56 19.76 -2.75
C GLU A 236 14.98 18.30 -2.88
N ALA A 237 14.32 17.38 -2.15
CA ALA A 237 14.61 15.95 -2.27
C ALA A 237 14.32 15.42 -3.68
N MET A 238 13.19 15.82 -4.27
CA MET A 238 12.84 15.46 -5.65
C MET A 238 13.85 16.00 -6.66
N ALA A 239 14.19 17.29 -6.56
CA ALA A 239 15.14 17.96 -7.45
C ALA A 239 16.51 17.29 -7.43
N ARG A 240 17.07 16.97 -6.24
CA ARG A 240 18.37 16.29 -6.10
C ARG A 240 18.44 14.95 -6.84
N VAL A 241 17.32 14.23 -6.88
CA VAL A 241 17.27 12.91 -7.50
C VAL A 241 17.07 12.98 -9.00
N LEU A 242 16.26 13.94 -9.47
CA LEU A 242 15.70 13.90 -10.82
C LEU A 242 16.28 14.98 -11.75
N ASP A 243 16.72 16.12 -11.23
CA ASP A 243 17.24 17.19 -12.07
C ASP A 243 18.57 16.76 -12.72
N GLY A 244 18.59 16.81 -14.06
CA GLY A 244 19.75 16.40 -14.86
C GLY A 244 19.96 14.89 -14.97
N ASP A 245 19.00 14.06 -14.53
CA ASP A 245 19.13 12.59 -14.50
C ASP A 245 18.01 11.86 -15.26
N ALA A 246 17.90 12.12 -16.56
CA ALA A 246 16.89 11.50 -17.43
C ALA A 246 17.00 9.96 -17.54
N GLY A 247 18.16 9.38 -17.18
CA GLY A 247 18.41 7.95 -17.24
C GLY A 247 18.10 7.19 -15.95
N LEU A 248 17.51 7.83 -14.93
CA LEU A 248 17.28 7.20 -13.63
C LEU A 248 16.41 5.94 -13.73
N ALA A 249 15.27 6.03 -14.42
CA ALA A 249 14.32 4.92 -14.53
C ALA A 249 14.95 3.70 -15.20
N GLU A 250 15.61 3.87 -16.34
CA GLU A 250 16.27 2.78 -17.08
C GLU A 250 17.36 2.08 -16.25
N ARG A 251 18.18 2.84 -15.51
CA ARG A 251 19.21 2.25 -14.63
C ARG A 251 18.59 1.43 -13.50
N TYR A 252 17.45 1.85 -12.98
CA TYR A 252 16.78 1.14 -11.90
C TYR A 252 15.96 -0.05 -12.40
N ASP A 253 15.40 -0.02 -13.61
CA ASP A 253 14.74 -1.18 -14.23
C ASP A 253 15.65 -2.41 -14.22
N GLU A 254 16.92 -2.23 -14.57
CA GLU A 254 17.92 -3.31 -14.54
C GLU A 254 18.25 -3.79 -13.12
N ARG A 255 18.34 -2.87 -12.15
CA ARG A 255 18.63 -3.21 -10.75
C ARG A 255 17.45 -3.92 -10.07
N MET A 256 16.22 -3.60 -10.47
CA MET A 256 15.00 -4.20 -9.91
C MET A 256 14.92 -5.72 -10.16
N HIS A 257 15.61 -6.27 -11.16
CA HIS A 257 15.62 -7.71 -11.45
C HIS A 257 16.06 -8.56 -10.25
N GLN A 258 17.02 -8.04 -9.47
CA GLN A 258 17.62 -8.78 -8.35
C GLN A 258 17.00 -8.42 -7.00
N GLU A 259 15.97 -7.56 -6.99
CA GLU A 259 15.39 -7.03 -5.77
C GLU A 259 13.90 -7.32 -5.63
N ILE A 260 13.46 -7.35 -4.36
CA ILE A 260 12.11 -7.77 -3.97
C ILE A 260 11.23 -6.62 -3.47
N TYR A 261 11.84 -5.48 -3.10
CA TYR A 261 11.17 -4.33 -2.49
C TYR A 261 11.41 -3.07 -3.33
N GLY A 262 10.35 -2.55 -3.95
CA GLY A 262 10.44 -1.32 -4.76
C GLY A 262 10.68 -0.06 -3.92
N ASP A 263 10.15 -0.02 -2.70
CA ASP A 263 10.36 1.05 -1.72
C ASP A 263 11.79 1.05 -1.12
N TYR A 264 12.43 -0.12 -1.01
CA TYR A 264 13.86 -0.20 -0.71
C TYR A 264 14.70 0.42 -1.83
N MET A 265 14.40 0.11 -3.09
CA MET A 265 15.12 0.68 -4.25
C MET A 265 14.83 2.18 -4.44
N PHE A 266 13.62 2.62 -4.10
CA PHE A 266 13.29 4.04 -3.97
C PHE A 266 14.19 4.76 -2.95
N MET A 267 14.43 4.13 -1.80
CA MET A 267 15.39 4.64 -0.81
C MET A 267 16.82 4.69 -1.38
N LYS A 268 17.29 3.65 -2.09
CA LYS A 268 18.64 3.66 -2.68
C LYS A 268 18.82 4.86 -3.63
N ALA A 269 17.82 5.15 -4.47
CA ALA A 269 17.86 6.30 -5.38
C ALA A 269 18.00 7.65 -4.66
N LEU A 270 17.30 7.81 -3.53
CA LEU A 270 17.40 9.00 -2.67
C LEU A 270 18.75 9.07 -1.95
N GLN A 271 19.20 7.95 -1.37
CA GLN A 271 20.43 7.85 -0.60
C GLN A 271 21.68 8.14 -1.46
N GLU A 272 21.70 7.65 -2.71
CA GLU A 272 22.76 7.96 -3.69
C GLU A 272 22.94 9.46 -3.94
N LYS A 273 21.92 10.27 -3.64
CA LYS A 273 21.90 11.73 -3.82
C LYS A 273 21.93 12.47 -2.48
N GLY A 274 22.30 11.77 -1.40
CA GLY A 274 22.44 12.34 -0.06
C GLY A 274 21.12 12.68 0.63
N VAL A 275 20.00 12.10 0.19
CA VAL A 275 18.68 12.26 0.82
C VAL A 275 18.42 11.06 1.72
N ALA A 276 18.54 11.26 3.04
CA ALA A 276 18.39 10.20 4.03
C ALA A 276 16.97 10.14 4.62
N LEU A 277 16.54 8.93 4.98
CA LEU A 277 15.24 8.72 5.63
C LEU A 277 15.19 9.39 7.00
N SER A 278 14.16 10.19 7.20
CA SER A 278 13.68 10.62 8.51
C SER A 278 12.53 9.71 8.93
N ASN A 279 12.74 8.90 9.98
CA ASN A 279 11.69 8.01 10.49
C ASN A 279 10.62 8.82 11.21
N LYS A 280 9.37 8.70 10.75
CA LYS A 280 8.19 9.42 11.26
C LYS A 280 7.09 8.48 11.78
N TRP A 281 7.44 7.22 12.05
CA TRP A 281 6.59 6.37 12.88
C TRP A 281 6.50 6.98 14.30
N PRO A 282 5.30 7.10 14.91
CA PRO A 282 4.04 6.47 14.54
C PRO A 282 3.06 7.40 13.79
N MET A 283 3.45 8.64 13.47
CA MET A 283 2.56 9.56 12.74
C MET A 283 2.19 9.01 11.36
N MET A 284 3.15 8.37 10.68
CA MET A 284 2.89 7.59 9.48
C MET A 284 2.84 6.11 9.86
N GLN A 285 1.72 5.43 9.58
CA GLN A 285 1.45 4.14 10.17
C GLN A 285 1.11 3.05 9.15
N GLY A 286 1.72 1.88 9.34
CA GLY A 286 1.45 0.66 8.54
C GLY A 286 0.21 -0.11 8.98
N GLU A 287 -0.31 0.24 10.17
CA GLU A 287 -1.53 -0.26 10.79
C GLU A 287 -2.76 0.55 10.39
N LYS A 288 -3.93 -0.10 10.52
CA LYS A 288 -5.24 0.55 10.45
C LYS A 288 -5.83 0.75 11.84
N GLN A 289 -6.97 1.42 11.93
CA GLN A 289 -7.55 1.83 13.22
C GLN A 289 -7.79 0.68 14.20
N ASN A 290 -8.11 -0.53 13.73
CA ASN A 290 -8.32 -1.67 14.61
C ASN A 290 -7.00 -2.34 15.06
N THR A 291 -5.91 -2.20 14.30
CA THR A 291 -4.62 -2.86 14.59
C THR A 291 -3.56 -1.88 15.11
N LEU A 292 -3.92 -0.60 15.22
CA LEU A 292 -3.11 0.46 15.81
C LEU A 292 -2.86 0.19 17.30
N PRO A 293 -1.60 0.03 17.74
CA PRO A 293 -1.30 -0.15 19.16
C PRO A 293 -1.49 1.14 19.96
N PHE A 294 -2.15 1.00 21.11
CA PHE A 294 -2.16 1.97 22.18
C PHE A 294 -1.31 1.47 23.36
N GLY A 295 -0.92 2.40 24.23
CA GLY A 295 -0.08 2.09 25.40
C GLY A 295 1.42 2.04 25.07
N PRO A 296 2.23 1.44 25.95
CA PRO A 296 3.69 1.56 25.93
C PRO A 296 4.42 0.63 24.94
N GLY A 297 3.75 -0.42 24.44
CA GLY A 297 4.35 -1.38 23.51
C GLY A 297 5.45 -2.27 24.14
N PRO A 298 6.09 -3.12 23.33
CA PRO A 298 7.08 -4.07 23.83
C PRO A 298 8.46 -3.47 24.10
N ASP A 299 8.80 -2.36 23.44
CA ASP A 299 10.15 -1.81 23.40
C ASP A 299 10.42 -0.80 24.54
N SER A 300 10.65 0.47 24.18
CA SER A 300 11.10 1.55 25.06
C SER A 300 10.08 1.99 26.12
N GLY A 301 8.86 1.46 26.06
CA GLY A 301 7.74 1.90 26.88
C GLY A 301 7.15 3.25 26.44
N ALA A 302 7.57 3.76 25.28
CA ALA A 302 7.06 5.01 24.72
C ALA A 302 5.57 4.89 24.39
N ARG A 303 4.81 5.92 24.75
CA ARG A 303 3.38 6.01 24.41
C ARG A 303 3.24 6.92 23.21
N HIS A 304 2.42 6.45 22.27
CA HIS A 304 2.26 7.11 20.98
C HIS A 304 0.91 7.84 20.83
N GLY A 305 0.20 8.03 21.93
CA GLY A 305 -1.16 8.59 21.92
C GLY A 305 -1.21 10.09 21.58
N CYS A 306 -0.11 10.83 21.77
CA CYS A 306 -0.08 12.30 21.61
C CYS A 306 0.44 12.75 20.25
N GLN A 307 0.88 11.81 19.41
CA GLN A 307 1.33 12.06 18.05
C GLN A 307 0.12 12.24 17.12
N PRO A 308 0.12 13.26 16.24
CA PRO A 308 -0.87 13.38 15.18
C PRO A 308 -0.76 12.24 14.17
N LEU A 309 -1.87 11.65 13.77
CA LEU A 309 -1.89 10.56 12.78
C LEU A 309 -2.00 11.12 11.36
N VAL A 310 -1.01 10.89 10.50
CA VAL A 310 -0.95 11.41 9.13
C VAL A 310 -1.41 10.36 8.12
N THR A 311 -1.03 9.09 8.32
CA THR A 311 -1.47 7.98 7.47
C THR A 311 -1.82 6.74 8.26
N MET A 312 -2.73 5.94 7.73
CA MET A 312 -2.97 4.53 8.11
C MET A 312 -3.02 3.68 6.86
N HIS A 313 -2.44 2.48 6.90
CA HIS A 313 -2.37 1.59 5.75
C HIS A 313 -3.23 0.34 5.91
N LYS A 314 -3.41 -0.43 4.84
CA LYS A 314 -4.27 -1.63 4.75
C LYS A 314 -5.74 -1.36 5.07
N VAL A 315 -6.21 -0.14 4.84
CA VAL A 315 -7.61 0.22 5.08
C VAL A 315 -8.52 -0.41 4.02
N THR A 316 -9.64 -0.95 4.48
CA THR A 316 -10.75 -1.35 3.61
C THR A 316 -11.61 -0.13 3.26
N PRO A 317 -12.48 -0.20 2.24
CA PRO A 317 -13.46 0.85 1.98
C PRO A 317 -14.35 1.19 3.19
N MET A 318 -14.68 0.17 4.00
CA MET A 318 -15.44 0.37 5.24
C MET A 318 -14.63 1.15 6.27
N ASP A 319 -13.34 0.82 6.42
CA ASP A 319 -12.42 1.53 7.30
C ASP A 319 -12.30 3.01 6.87
N VAL A 320 -12.08 3.27 5.57
CA VAL A 320 -12.00 4.62 4.99
C VAL A 320 -13.27 5.43 5.30
N ASN A 321 -14.45 4.86 5.04
CA ASN A 321 -15.72 5.54 5.30
C ASN A 321 -15.92 5.81 6.81
N ALA A 322 -15.55 4.88 7.68
CA ALA A 322 -15.68 5.05 9.12
C ALA A 322 -14.77 6.19 9.64
N MET A 323 -13.52 6.23 9.18
CA MET A 323 -12.57 7.31 9.52
C MET A 323 -13.02 8.66 8.98
N TRP A 324 -13.49 8.73 7.73
CA TRP A 324 -13.99 9.97 7.15
C TRP A 324 -15.20 10.50 7.92
N ASN A 325 -16.19 9.64 8.23
CA ASN A 325 -17.34 10.04 9.03
C ASN A 325 -16.95 10.52 10.44
N TYR A 326 -15.91 9.93 11.03
CA TYR A 326 -15.37 10.39 12.30
C TYR A 326 -14.80 11.81 12.16
N GLU A 327 -13.94 12.07 11.17
CA GLU A 327 -13.39 13.41 10.93
C GLU A 327 -14.47 14.47 10.67
N GLN A 328 -15.51 14.13 9.90
CA GLN A 328 -16.62 15.05 9.61
C GLN A 328 -17.44 15.44 10.86
N ARG A 329 -17.40 14.62 11.92
CA ARG A 329 -18.14 14.82 13.17
C ARG A 329 -17.27 15.34 14.31
N ARG A 330 -15.98 15.58 14.06
CA ARG A 330 -15.09 16.15 15.09
C ARG A 330 -15.59 17.52 15.49
N ALA A 331 -15.58 17.78 16.80
CA ALA A 331 -15.97 19.08 17.35
C ALA A 331 -14.99 20.20 16.96
N ARG A 332 -13.71 19.85 16.76
CA ARG A 332 -12.61 20.77 16.44
C ARG A 332 -11.82 20.23 15.23
N PRO A 333 -12.39 20.27 14.01
CA PRO A 333 -11.73 19.78 12.81
C PRO A 333 -10.46 20.56 12.45
N GLU A 334 -10.29 21.76 12.98
CA GLU A 334 -9.10 22.60 12.85
C GLU A 334 -7.92 22.15 13.71
N GLU A 335 -8.17 21.40 14.78
CA GLU A 335 -7.12 20.85 15.63
C GLU A 335 -6.56 19.54 15.06
N PRO A 336 -5.24 19.27 15.21
CA PRO A 336 -4.66 18.00 14.80
C PRO A 336 -5.36 16.80 15.47
N LEU A 337 -5.68 15.77 14.68
CA LEU A 337 -6.20 14.50 15.17
C LEU A 337 -5.07 13.68 15.79
N LEU A 338 -5.14 13.40 17.08
CA LEU A 338 -4.16 12.60 17.80
C LEU A 338 -4.52 11.12 17.78
N ILE A 339 -3.51 10.24 17.79
CA ILE A 339 -3.70 8.78 17.86
C ILE A 339 -4.66 8.37 18.98
N ARG A 340 -4.55 8.96 20.18
CA ARG A 340 -5.44 8.66 21.32
C ARG A 340 -6.92 8.87 21.04
N GLU A 341 -7.27 9.80 20.14
CA GLU A 341 -8.65 10.13 19.83
C GLU A 341 -9.36 8.98 19.11
N LEU A 342 -8.60 8.06 18.51
CA LEU A 342 -9.14 6.87 17.86
C LEU A 342 -9.59 5.78 18.84
N TYR A 343 -9.17 5.85 20.12
CA TYR A 343 -9.50 4.82 21.10
C TYR A 343 -11.01 4.69 21.29
N GLU A 344 -11.71 5.76 21.66
CA GLU A 344 -13.16 5.70 21.93
C GLU A 344 -13.99 5.25 20.71
N PRO A 345 -13.86 5.85 19.51
CA PRO A 345 -14.69 5.50 18.36
C PRO A 345 -14.38 4.12 17.77
N PHE A 346 -13.14 3.63 17.85
CA PHE A 346 -12.72 2.42 17.12
C PHE A 346 -12.27 1.25 18.01
N MET A 347 -12.07 1.48 19.31
CA MET A 347 -11.69 0.44 20.26
C MET A 347 -12.61 0.41 21.48
N GLY A 348 -12.53 1.41 22.36
CA GLY A 348 -13.09 1.40 23.72
C GLY A 348 -14.52 1.90 23.88
N GLY A 349 -15.25 2.16 22.78
CA GLY A 349 -16.67 2.50 22.83
C GLY A 349 -17.54 1.37 23.42
N GLN A 350 -18.87 1.51 23.35
CA GLN A 350 -19.85 0.66 24.06
C GLN A 350 -19.81 -0.86 23.76
N ASN A 351 -18.93 -1.32 22.87
CA ASN A 351 -18.85 -2.72 22.43
C ASN A 351 -17.53 -3.42 22.75
N LEU A 352 -16.56 -2.79 23.46
CA LEU A 352 -15.37 -3.52 23.90
C LEU A 352 -15.72 -4.36 25.14
N THR A 353 -16.06 -5.61 24.89
CA THR A 353 -16.16 -6.63 25.94
C THR A 353 -14.77 -7.01 26.44
N SER A 354 -14.67 -7.45 27.69
CA SER A 354 -13.39 -7.92 28.26
C SER A 354 -12.82 -9.13 27.53
N GLU A 355 -13.66 -9.86 26.80
CA GLU A 355 -13.32 -11.06 26.06
C GLU A 355 -14.11 -11.13 24.75
N ARG A 356 -13.54 -11.79 23.73
CA ARG A 356 -14.20 -12.08 22.45
C ARG A 356 -13.78 -13.45 21.92
N ASP A 357 -14.77 -14.23 21.51
CA ASP A 357 -14.59 -15.47 20.76
C ASP A 357 -14.38 -15.18 19.27
N ASP A 358 -13.77 -16.12 18.54
CA ASP A 358 -13.42 -16.03 17.11
C ASP A 358 -12.68 -14.73 16.75
N TRP A 359 -11.78 -14.31 17.64
CA TRP A 359 -11.18 -12.99 17.59
C TRP A 359 -9.69 -13.03 17.89
N TYR A 360 -8.92 -12.37 17.02
CA TYR A 360 -7.48 -12.23 17.17
C TYR A 360 -7.12 -10.75 17.38
N ASN A 361 -6.66 -10.43 18.59
CA ASN A 361 -6.29 -9.07 19.01
C ASN A 361 -4.80 -8.74 18.77
N LEU A 362 -4.03 -9.62 18.12
CA LEU A 362 -2.58 -9.47 17.85
C LEU A 362 -1.73 -9.44 19.12
N SER A 363 -2.03 -10.31 20.08
CA SER A 363 -1.25 -10.43 21.31
C SER A 363 0.02 -11.27 21.13
N ASP A 364 0.97 -10.73 20.36
CA ASP A 364 2.16 -11.49 19.92
C ASP A 364 3.48 -10.98 20.50
N ASP A 365 3.46 -10.18 21.56
CA ASP A 365 4.69 -9.62 22.15
C ASP A 365 5.45 -10.66 22.99
N LEU A 366 4.71 -11.60 23.60
CA LEU A 366 5.26 -12.74 24.33
C LEU A 366 4.36 -13.96 24.15
N MET A 367 4.95 -15.07 23.72
CA MET A 367 4.26 -16.32 23.43
C MET A 367 4.62 -17.41 24.44
N LEU A 368 3.60 -17.94 25.12
CA LEU A 368 3.68 -18.99 26.14
C LEU A 368 3.02 -20.25 25.56
N ARG A 369 3.82 -21.26 25.26
CA ARG A 369 3.40 -22.48 24.54
C ARG A 369 3.54 -23.73 25.40
N ALA A 370 2.89 -24.82 24.98
CA ALA A 370 3.04 -26.13 25.61
C ALA A 370 4.52 -26.58 25.68
N PRO A 371 4.91 -27.37 26.70
CA PRO A 371 6.25 -27.92 26.81
C PRO A 371 6.70 -28.64 25.54
N GLY A 372 7.89 -28.30 25.03
CA GLY A 372 8.45 -28.86 23.81
C GLY A 372 8.10 -28.10 22.53
N ALA A 373 7.09 -27.22 22.54
CA ALA A 373 6.80 -26.34 21.42
C ALA A 373 7.84 -25.21 21.33
N GLN A 374 8.33 -24.96 20.11
CA GLN A 374 9.30 -23.92 19.80
C GLN A 374 8.68 -22.86 18.91
N GLY A 375 9.11 -21.62 19.07
CA GLY A 375 8.67 -20.51 18.25
C GLY A 375 9.31 -19.20 18.70
N GLU A 376 9.16 -18.17 17.87
CA GLU A 376 9.66 -16.85 18.20
C GLU A 376 8.93 -16.24 19.41
N ARG A 377 9.59 -15.24 20.01
CA ARG A 377 9.07 -14.40 21.11
C ARG A 377 8.63 -15.22 22.33
N GLN A 378 9.34 -16.30 22.62
CA GLN A 378 9.09 -17.20 23.75
C GLN A 378 10.22 -17.08 24.78
N LYS A 379 9.87 -17.05 26.07
CA LYS A 379 10.82 -17.15 27.18
C LYS A 379 11.34 -18.58 27.34
N SER A 380 12.51 -18.75 27.94
CA SER A 380 12.93 -20.09 28.35
C SER A 380 12.06 -20.61 29.51
N PRO A 381 11.85 -21.94 29.66
CA PRO A 381 11.07 -22.49 30.78
C PRO A 381 11.61 -22.10 32.16
N GLU A 382 12.90 -21.81 32.28
CA GLU A 382 13.55 -21.39 33.52
C GLU A 382 13.20 -19.94 33.90
N GLU A 383 12.92 -19.10 32.91
CA GLU A 383 12.55 -17.69 33.09
C GLU A 383 11.05 -17.50 33.35
N MET A 384 10.24 -18.53 33.10
CA MET A 384 8.79 -18.48 33.29
C MET A 384 8.41 -18.62 34.78
N THR A 385 7.50 -17.76 35.21
CA THR A 385 6.79 -17.91 36.49
C THR A 385 5.91 -19.17 36.51
N ALA A 386 5.47 -19.59 37.71
CA ALA A 386 4.57 -20.74 37.85
C ALA A 386 3.25 -20.54 37.09
N VAL A 387 2.74 -19.31 36.99
CA VAL A 387 1.51 -19.00 36.25
C VAL A 387 1.75 -18.98 34.74
N GLU A 388 2.88 -18.45 34.27
CA GLU A 388 3.23 -18.48 32.85
C GLU A 388 3.42 -19.91 32.33
N LYS A 389 3.99 -20.82 33.14
CA LYS A 389 4.12 -22.25 32.80
C LYS A 389 2.79 -22.95 32.55
N GLU A 390 1.70 -22.43 33.10
CA GLU A 390 0.37 -23.00 33.00
C GLU A 390 -0.51 -22.25 31.98
N ALA A 391 -0.03 -21.11 31.45
CA ALA A 391 -0.79 -20.20 30.60
C ALA A 391 -1.29 -20.85 29.30
N TYR A 392 -0.51 -21.81 28.79
CA TYR A 392 -0.83 -22.55 27.56
C TYR A 392 -2.00 -23.52 27.71
N ARG A 393 -2.48 -23.81 28.92
CA ARG A 393 -3.47 -24.88 29.13
C ARG A 393 -4.90 -24.48 28.83
N SER A 394 -5.25 -23.20 28.98
CA SER A 394 -6.58 -22.67 28.67
C SER A 394 -6.56 -21.16 28.53
N PHE A 395 -7.64 -20.61 27.96
CA PHE A 395 -7.84 -19.16 27.87
C PHE A 395 -7.82 -18.48 29.25
N GLU A 396 -8.40 -19.11 30.28
CA GLU A 396 -8.44 -18.56 31.64
C GLU A 396 -7.06 -18.51 32.27
N GLN A 397 -6.22 -19.53 32.04
CA GLN A 397 -4.84 -19.53 32.55
C GLN A 397 -4.00 -18.47 31.82
N CYS A 398 -4.22 -18.30 30.50
CA CYS A 398 -3.62 -17.22 29.74
C CYS A 398 -3.99 -15.83 30.29
N GLY A 399 -5.28 -15.63 30.62
CA GLY A 399 -5.77 -14.40 31.24
C GLY A 399 -5.15 -14.13 32.61
N LYS A 400 -4.94 -15.16 33.45
CA LYS A 400 -4.22 -15.02 34.73
C LYS A 400 -2.77 -14.62 34.53
N ALA A 401 -2.07 -15.26 33.59
CA ALA A 401 -0.70 -14.89 33.25
C ALA A 401 -0.60 -13.42 32.80
N CYS A 402 -1.52 -12.96 31.95
CA CYS A 402 -1.58 -11.54 31.55
C CYS A 402 -1.87 -10.61 32.73
N LYS A 403 -2.80 -10.99 33.62
CA LYS A 403 -3.16 -10.18 34.78
C LYS A 403 -1.96 -9.98 35.71
N GLU A 404 -1.18 -11.03 35.96
CA GLU A 404 0.04 -10.97 36.79
C GLU A 404 1.22 -10.31 36.08
N HIS A 405 1.36 -10.48 34.77
CA HIS A 405 2.47 -9.90 34.02
C HIS A 405 2.38 -8.36 34.03
N PRO A 406 3.40 -7.63 34.56
CA PRO A 406 3.29 -6.20 34.83
C PRO A 406 3.06 -5.36 33.56
N LYS A 407 3.62 -5.80 32.42
CA LYS A 407 3.48 -5.10 31.13
C LYS A 407 2.23 -5.50 30.34
N CYS A 408 1.51 -6.57 30.71
CA CYS A 408 0.47 -7.13 29.83
C CYS A 408 -0.86 -6.38 29.94
N PHE A 409 -1.42 -5.99 28.79
CA PHE A 409 -2.72 -5.31 28.66
C PHE A 409 -3.80 -6.16 28.01
N GLN A 410 -3.42 -7.07 27.13
CA GLN A 410 -4.35 -7.96 26.42
C GLN A 410 -3.66 -9.30 26.13
N TYR A 411 -4.46 -10.31 25.87
CA TYR A 411 -4.00 -11.67 25.62
C TYR A 411 -4.86 -12.35 24.58
N VAL A 412 -4.32 -13.41 23.99
CA VAL A 412 -5.02 -14.30 23.07
C VAL A 412 -4.68 -15.75 23.35
N TYR A 413 -5.65 -16.63 23.16
CA TYR A 413 -5.46 -18.07 23.26
C TYR A 413 -5.90 -18.74 21.97
N GLN A 414 -5.07 -19.65 21.47
CA GLN A 414 -5.39 -20.57 20.39
C GLN A 414 -4.55 -21.83 20.56
N ASP A 415 -5.16 -23.02 20.43
CA ASP A 415 -4.47 -24.33 20.38
C ASP A 415 -3.20 -24.45 21.26
N GLN A 416 -3.39 -24.48 22.58
CA GLN A 416 -2.29 -24.60 23.54
C GLN A 416 -1.19 -23.53 23.41
N THR A 417 -1.55 -22.36 22.90
CA THR A 417 -0.68 -21.20 22.77
C THR A 417 -1.37 -19.98 23.39
N CYS A 418 -0.70 -19.37 24.36
CA CYS A 418 -1.10 -18.12 24.98
C CYS A 418 -0.18 -17.00 24.50
N GLY A 419 -0.75 -16.00 23.83
CA GLY A 419 -0.06 -14.78 23.43
C GLY A 419 -0.41 -13.62 24.36
N LEU A 420 0.59 -12.85 24.79
CA LEU A 420 0.45 -11.63 25.60
C LEU A 420 0.86 -10.40 24.78
N SER A 421 0.18 -9.27 24.97
CA SER A 421 0.63 -7.96 24.44
C SER A 421 0.94 -6.96 25.54
N PHE A 422 1.98 -6.16 25.28
CA PHE A 422 2.41 -5.01 26.07
C PHE A 422 1.87 -3.68 25.53
N SER A 423 1.02 -3.77 24.51
CA SER A 423 0.14 -2.71 24.01
C SER A 423 -1.31 -3.20 24.06
N TYR A 424 -2.27 -2.34 23.73
CA TYR A 424 -3.66 -2.75 23.56
C TYR A 424 -4.22 -2.21 22.25
N ARG A 425 -5.03 -3.03 21.57
CA ARG A 425 -5.67 -2.73 20.28
C ARG A 425 -6.89 -3.63 20.08
N LEU A 426 -7.74 -3.33 19.09
CA LEU A 426 -8.95 -4.12 18.87
C LEU A 426 -8.65 -5.43 18.14
N GLY A 427 -7.84 -5.42 17.08
CA GLY A 427 -7.63 -6.56 16.19
C GLY A 427 -8.80 -6.85 15.26
N TYR A 428 -9.02 -8.12 14.92
CA TYR A 428 -10.03 -8.50 13.94
C TYR A 428 -10.65 -9.87 14.23
N ARG A 429 -11.85 -10.07 13.70
CA ARG A 429 -12.51 -11.37 13.67
C ARG A 429 -11.67 -12.33 12.82
N LYS A 430 -11.41 -13.52 13.35
CA LYS A 430 -10.71 -14.60 12.67
C LYS A 430 -11.59 -15.83 12.78
N ASP A 431 -12.41 -16.05 11.74
CA ASP A 431 -13.23 -17.24 11.66
C ASP A 431 -12.32 -18.49 11.61
N PRO A 432 -12.67 -19.57 12.31
CA PRO A 432 -11.90 -20.80 12.28
C PRO A 432 -11.91 -21.39 10.86
N GLU A 433 -10.73 -21.74 10.36
CA GLU A 433 -10.57 -22.53 9.14
C GLU A 433 -10.78 -24.02 9.45
N ASP A 434 -11.04 -24.85 8.43
CA ASP A 434 -11.26 -26.29 8.63
C ASP A 434 -10.07 -26.93 9.37
N ASN A 435 -10.33 -27.47 10.56
CA ASN A 435 -9.36 -28.09 11.50
C ASN A 435 -8.50 -27.15 12.35
N GLU A 436 -8.76 -25.83 12.37
CA GLU A 436 -8.11 -24.90 13.30
C GLU A 436 -8.99 -24.62 14.53
N GLN A 437 -8.36 -24.56 15.72
CA GLN A 437 -9.06 -24.09 16.92
C GLN A 437 -9.30 -22.58 16.81
N PRO A 438 -10.48 -22.08 17.26
CA PRO A 438 -10.79 -20.67 17.19
C PRO A 438 -9.88 -19.85 18.12
N TYR A 439 -9.58 -18.63 17.71
CA TYR A 439 -8.91 -17.67 18.58
C TYR A 439 -9.90 -17.11 19.60
N LYS A 440 -9.47 -16.99 20.86
CA LYS A 440 -10.19 -16.24 21.88
C LYS A 440 -9.30 -15.13 22.45
N SER A 441 -9.77 -13.90 22.39
CA SER A 441 -9.04 -12.70 22.83
C SER A 441 -9.60 -12.13 24.13
N GLY A 442 -8.74 -11.54 24.96
CA GLY A 442 -9.14 -10.82 26.16
C GLY A 442 -8.34 -9.55 26.41
N TRP A 443 -8.94 -8.60 27.13
CA TRP A 443 -8.37 -7.30 27.49
C TRP A 443 -8.47 -7.07 29.00
N ILE A 444 -7.35 -6.66 29.61
CA ILE A 444 -7.30 -6.32 31.03
C ILE A 444 -7.78 -4.88 31.21
N MET A 445 -9.10 -4.69 31.16
CA MET A 445 -9.75 -3.37 31.15
C MET A 445 -9.29 -2.45 32.28
N ALA A 446 -9.07 -2.98 33.48
CA ALA A 446 -8.57 -2.18 34.60
C ALA A 446 -7.17 -1.60 34.37
N LYS A 447 -6.28 -2.34 33.68
CA LYS A 447 -4.94 -1.84 33.32
C LYS A 447 -5.02 -0.81 32.20
N ILE A 448 -5.87 -1.06 31.20
CA ILE A 448 -6.08 -0.14 30.07
C ILE A 448 -6.64 1.20 30.56
N GLU A 449 -7.69 1.19 31.37
CA GLU A 449 -8.29 2.41 31.89
C GLU A 449 -7.32 3.19 32.79
N LYS A 450 -6.57 2.48 33.63
CA LYS A 450 -5.50 3.10 34.42
C LYS A 450 -4.45 3.77 33.52
N ASP A 451 -3.96 3.07 32.51
CA ASP A 451 -2.97 3.61 31.57
C ASP A 451 -3.47 4.88 30.87
N ARG A 452 -4.71 4.88 30.39
CA ARG A 452 -5.30 6.05 29.73
C ARG A 452 -5.48 7.24 30.66
N LYS A 453 -5.89 6.99 31.90
CA LYS A 453 -6.05 8.03 32.93
C LYS A 453 -4.72 8.62 33.35
N ASP A 454 -3.71 7.79 33.53
CA ASP A 454 -2.38 8.20 34.01
C ASP A 454 -1.57 8.95 32.94
N HIS A 455 -1.96 8.88 31.66
CA HIS A 455 -1.23 9.47 30.53
C HIS A 455 -2.12 10.36 29.63
N PRO A 456 -2.57 11.53 30.12
CA PRO A 456 -3.24 12.53 29.30
C PRO A 456 -2.27 13.16 28.28
N CYS A 457 -2.79 13.68 27.17
CA CYS A 457 -2.02 14.50 26.23
C CYS A 457 -2.28 15.97 26.50
N HIS A 458 -1.21 16.74 26.64
CA HIS A 458 -1.29 18.19 26.87
C HIS A 458 -1.18 18.99 25.56
N SER A 459 -0.39 18.49 24.62
CA SER A 459 -0.18 19.11 23.31
C SER A 459 0.14 18.05 22.25
N PRO A 460 -0.10 18.33 20.95
CA PRO A 460 0.36 17.48 19.86
C PRO A 460 1.89 17.30 19.86
N GLU A 461 2.36 16.06 19.81
CA GLU A 461 3.77 15.70 19.71
C GLU A 461 4.14 15.43 18.25
N TRP A 462 4.60 16.46 17.53
CA TRP A 462 5.07 16.34 16.15
C TRP A 462 6.49 15.74 16.10
N LEU A 463 6.74 14.88 15.11
CA LEU A 463 8.05 14.25 14.86
C LEU A 463 8.88 14.95 13.80
#